data_AF-A0A4Q3Y0X7-F1
#
_entry.id   AF-A0A4Q3Y0X7-F1
#
_cell.length_a   1.000
_cell.length_b   1.000
_cell.length_c   1.000
_cell.angle_alpha   90.00
_cell.angle_beta   90.00
_cell.angle_gamma   90.00
#
_symmetry.space_group_name_H-M   'P 1'
#
loop_
_entity.id
_entity.type
_entity.pdbx_description
1 polymer ?
#
loop_
_entity_poly.entity_id
_entity_poly.type
_entity_poly.pdbx_seq_one_letter_code
_entity_poly.pdbx_strand_id
1 'polypeptide(L)'
;MTDKMKTVCVGRFLIDVPEEAEIELRQARIHGFDIASFNETEEEFQKRVADREAQIKAKPDYLGGSKNMESARDVKTESGLVGKVFIHSRTVAEGTQGNGLGGVERYRDEGISTEAVVHGQGISIDLFYENRALERIEDLPSLVNQLVANPDNRIPTEPGFCMDRVYVRDPLSADQREQLMMFGRLPGHPDVEFMFIVSAGMKPDAQGVLARNEAADARLSIAERMRITRLREAPREIGGLVGEELAELVVEENEARGHSFWWEVNGTENNVFVPHVVFRMSTGNGNRKPVPSSLSDGAALGLWDKISSSIRLRSAEPGANKPVEAPTTPLGTYASAGEPCPESGWWLCGDGGNGIGVLGGQRQYIKKGDRMPQALLLPPRSLWEKMRGLQPSFEPTSPTFWKLVDKRIQKRVPPSLPLALPVSAATMAVASSGVNLNDENHVSVGSFAVTGAPCPASGWWRCEQSHALDGTRWFAQGALLPPATFAVPPGVFGGSASAPKSIQRRGEWQLVRLADSQEQADPDDQA
;
A
#
# COMPACT_ATOMS: atom_id res chain seq x y z
N MET A 1 -11.88 3.20 0.05
CA MET A 1 -11.08 2.74 -1.12
C MET A 1 -10.73 1.25 -1.05
N THR A 2 -10.62 0.64 0.14
CA THR A 2 -10.28 -0.80 0.22
C THR A 2 -11.48 -1.67 0.63
N ASP A 3 -12.64 -1.07 0.78
CA ASP A 3 -13.85 -1.68 1.36
C ASP A 3 -14.41 -2.77 0.43
N LYS A 4 -14.13 -2.66 -0.88
CA LYS A 4 -14.40 -3.68 -1.90
C LYS A 4 -13.14 -3.98 -2.68
N MET A 5 -12.81 -5.27 -2.79
CA MET A 5 -11.64 -5.77 -3.49
C MET A 5 -12.09 -6.85 -4.49
N LYS A 6 -11.41 -6.90 -5.64
CA LYS A 6 -11.54 -7.99 -6.62
C LYS A 6 -10.24 -8.76 -6.73
N THR A 7 -10.34 -10.06 -6.99
CA THR A 7 -9.19 -10.94 -7.20
C THR A 7 -8.83 -11.04 -8.68
N VAL A 8 -7.56 -10.89 -9.00
CA VAL A 8 -7.00 -11.00 -10.35
C VAL A 8 -6.04 -12.19 -10.42
N CYS A 9 -6.10 -12.97 -11.51
CA CYS A 9 -5.10 -14.00 -11.80
C CYS A 9 -3.92 -13.40 -12.58
N VAL A 10 -2.71 -13.51 -12.04
CA VAL A 10 -1.48 -13.01 -12.68
C VAL A 10 -0.46 -14.14 -12.72
N GLY A 11 -0.27 -14.75 -13.89
CA GLY A 11 0.55 -15.94 -14.04
C GLY A 11 0.03 -17.08 -13.17
N ARG A 12 0.82 -17.49 -12.18
CA ARG A 12 0.45 -18.53 -11.19
C ARG A 12 -0.13 -17.97 -9.89
N PHE A 13 -0.25 -16.65 -9.76
CA PHE A 13 -0.64 -15.98 -8.52
C PHE A 13 -2.05 -15.40 -8.60
N LEU A 14 -2.62 -15.20 -7.42
CA LEU A 14 -3.79 -14.38 -7.19
C LEU A 14 -3.37 -13.15 -6.39
N ILE A 15 -3.92 -11.99 -6.74
CA ILE A 15 -3.75 -10.73 -6.03
C ILE A 15 -5.11 -10.05 -5.91
N ASP A 16 -5.40 -9.49 -4.74
CA ASP A 16 -6.62 -8.73 -4.49
C ASP A 16 -6.29 -7.25 -4.61
N VAL A 17 -7.03 -6.56 -5.49
CA VAL A 17 -6.88 -5.12 -5.77
C VAL A 17 -8.20 -4.40 -5.50
N PRO A 18 -8.20 -3.09 -5.26
CA PRO A 18 -9.45 -2.32 -5.16
C PRO A 18 -10.38 -2.59 -6.35
N GLU A 19 -11.68 -2.68 -6.09
CA GLU A 19 -12.68 -3.01 -7.14
C GLU A 19 -12.58 -2.08 -8.36
N GLU A 20 -12.35 -0.79 -8.10
CA GLU A 20 -12.19 0.27 -9.09
C GLU A 20 -10.86 0.23 -9.86
N ALA A 21 -9.90 -0.60 -9.45
CA ALA A 21 -8.59 -0.65 -10.09
C ALA A 21 -8.71 -1.11 -11.55
N GLU A 22 -8.14 -0.33 -12.45
CA GLU A 22 -7.97 -0.72 -13.85
C GLU A 22 -6.68 -1.52 -13.98
N ILE A 23 -6.80 -2.75 -14.48
CA ILE A 23 -5.70 -3.72 -14.53
C ILE A 23 -5.34 -4.01 -15.96
N GLU A 24 -4.04 -4.03 -16.24
CA GLU A 24 -3.47 -4.28 -17.54
C GLU A 24 -2.37 -5.35 -17.42
N LEU A 25 -2.53 -6.48 -18.12
CA LEU A 25 -1.53 -7.55 -18.16
C LEU A 25 -0.74 -7.43 -19.47
N ARG A 26 0.59 -7.35 -19.36
CA ARG A 26 1.52 -7.10 -20.47
C ARG A 26 2.75 -7.98 -20.37
N GLN A 27 3.51 -8.01 -21.47
CA GLN A 27 4.79 -8.72 -21.56
C GLN A 27 4.67 -10.20 -21.17
N ALA A 28 3.55 -10.82 -21.57
CA ALA A 28 3.34 -12.24 -21.42
C ALA A 28 4.36 -12.98 -22.29
N ARG A 29 5.22 -13.79 -21.67
CA ARG A 29 6.23 -14.57 -22.38
C ARG A 29 6.35 -15.96 -21.78
N ILE A 30 6.29 -16.98 -22.63
CA ILE A 30 6.54 -18.37 -22.25
C ILE A 30 7.41 -18.99 -23.32
N HIS A 31 8.45 -19.68 -22.89
CA HIS A 31 9.48 -20.32 -23.70
C HIS A 31 10.16 -19.36 -24.69
N GLY A 32 10.26 -18.10 -24.28
CA GLY A 32 10.75 -16.98 -25.07
C GLY A 32 9.75 -16.40 -26.08
N PHE A 33 8.60 -17.03 -26.30
CA PHE A 33 7.57 -16.51 -27.20
C PHE A 33 6.87 -15.33 -26.57
N ASP A 34 6.79 -14.22 -27.30
CA ASP A 34 5.91 -13.12 -26.94
C ASP A 34 4.47 -13.52 -27.25
N ILE A 35 3.59 -13.43 -26.25
CA ILE A 35 2.18 -13.83 -26.36
C ILE A 35 1.32 -12.56 -26.23
N ALA A 36 0.49 -12.32 -27.23
CA ALA A 36 -0.46 -11.22 -27.24
C ALA A 36 -1.87 -11.73 -27.51
N SER A 37 -2.86 -11.13 -26.86
CA SER A 37 -4.26 -11.49 -27.02
C SER A 37 -5.13 -10.25 -27.19
N PHE A 38 -6.15 -10.33 -28.02
CA PHE A 38 -7.08 -9.24 -28.26
C PHE A 38 -8.41 -9.75 -28.81
N ASN A 39 -9.44 -8.90 -28.73
CA ASN A 39 -10.73 -9.20 -29.34
C ASN A 39 -10.63 -9.12 -30.86
N GLU A 40 -11.15 -10.13 -31.53
CA GLU A 40 -11.23 -10.16 -32.99
C GLU A 40 -12.42 -11.04 -33.41
N THR A 41 -13.18 -10.59 -34.41
CA THR A 41 -14.22 -11.42 -35.02
C THR A 41 -13.61 -12.54 -35.86
N GLU A 42 -14.38 -13.61 -36.12
CA GLU A 42 -13.90 -14.71 -36.97
C GLU A 42 -13.55 -14.20 -38.38
N GLU A 43 -14.37 -13.33 -38.95
CA GLU A 43 -14.16 -12.77 -40.28
C GLU A 43 -12.89 -11.90 -40.36
N GLU A 44 -12.65 -11.08 -39.33
CA GLU A 44 -11.42 -10.29 -39.21
C GLU A 44 -10.19 -11.19 -39.06
N PHE A 45 -10.30 -12.23 -38.23
CA PHE A 45 -9.24 -13.21 -38.02
C PHE A 45 -8.86 -13.91 -39.33
N GLN A 46 -9.82 -14.49 -40.05
CA GLN A 46 -9.57 -15.19 -41.32
C GLN A 46 -8.88 -14.27 -42.35
N LYS A 47 -9.32 -13.01 -42.41
CA LYS A 47 -8.67 -12.02 -43.26
C LYS A 47 -7.24 -11.73 -42.80
N ARG A 48 -7.02 -11.49 -41.51
CA ARG A 48 -5.70 -11.18 -40.95
C ARG A 48 -4.70 -12.32 -41.16
N VAL A 49 -5.13 -13.57 -40.98
CA VAL A 49 -4.30 -14.76 -41.23
C VAL A 49 -3.90 -14.85 -42.70
N ALA A 50 -4.85 -14.65 -43.63
CA ALA A 50 -4.56 -14.66 -45.07
C ALA A 50 -3.63 -13.51 -45.49
N ASP A 51 -3.87 -12.30 -44.99
CA ASP A 51 -3.03 -11.13 -45.23
C ASP A 51 -1.61 -11.35 -44.68
N ARG A 52 -1.47 -11.93 -43.48
CA ARG A 52 -0.18 -12.26 -42.88
C ARG A 52 0.59 -13.29 -43.68
N GLU A 53 -0.07 -14.37 -44.12
CA GLU A 53 0.53 -15.39 -44.96
C GLU A 53 1.04 -14.79 -46.29
N ALA A 54 0.27 -13.91 -46.92
CA ALA A 54 0.67 -13.21 -48.14
C ALA A 54 1.86 -12.27 -47.90
N GLN A 55 1.86 -11.52 -46.79
CA GLN A 55 2.98 -10.64 -46.41
C GLN A 55 4.28 -11.42 -46.19
N ILE A 56 4.22 -12.60 -45.54
CA ILE A 56 5.40 -13.44 -45.34
C ILE A 56 5.91 -13.97 -46.69
N LYS A 57 5.04 -14.44 -47.57
CA LYS A 57 5.42 -14.94 -48.91
C LYS A 57 5.99 -13.86 -49.83
N ALA A 58 5.57 -12.61 -49.66
CA ALA A 58 6.03 -11.48 -50.47
C ALA A 58 7.45 -10.99 -50.10
N LYS A 59 7.93 -11.29 -48.88
CA LYS A 59 9.30 -10.97 -48.48
C LYS A 59 10.30 -11.94 -49.11
N PRO A 60 11.49 -11.48 -49.54
CA PRO A 60 12.52 -12.37 -50.03
C PRO A 60 13.13 -13.20 -48.89
N ASP A 61 13.65 -14.39 -49.22
CA ASP A 61 14.48 -15.19 -48.29
C ASP A 61 15.89 -14.57 -48.11
N TYR A 62 16.72 -15.17 -47.24
CA TYR A 62 18.08 -14.69 -46.98
C TYR A 62 19.02 -14.74 -48.19
N LEU A 63 18.65 -15.44 -49.27
CA LEU A 63 19.37 -15.48 -50.54
C LEU A 63 18.77 -14.51 -51.58
N GLY A 64 17.75 -13.73 -51.22
CA GLY A 64 17.03 -12.85 -52.13
C GLY A 64 15.99 -13.57 -53.00
N GLY A 65 15.72 -14.85 -52.75
CA GLY A 65 14.74 -15.67 -53.46
C GLY A 65 13.32 -15.55 -52.91
N SER A 66 12.40 -16.37 -53.41
CA SER A 66 10.98 -16.36 -53.04
C SER A 66 10.58 -17.40 -51.98
N LYS A 67 11.54 -18.05 -51.31
CA LYS A 67 11.28 -19.13 -50.34
C LYS A 67 11.33 -18.65 -48.89
N ASN A 68 10.87 -17.44 -48.61
CA ASN A 68 10.89 -16.89 -47.25
C ASN A 68 9.97 -17.66 -46.30
N MET A 69 8.86 -18.20 -46.80
CA MET A 69 7.99 -19.13 -46.06
C MET A 69 8.55 -20.55 -46.15
N GLU A 70 9.00 -21.12 -45.03
CA GLU A 70 9.45 -22.53 -44.98
C GLU A 70 8.28 -23.48 -44.74
N SER A 71 7.33 -23.11 -43.87
CA SER A 71 6.10 -23.87 -43.70
C SER A 71 4.95 -23.03 -43.15
N ALA A 72 3.73 -23.39 -43.53
CA ALA A 72 2.49 -22.89 -42.94
C ALA A 72 1.61 -24.11 -42.64
N ARG A 73 1.21 -24.28 -41.38
CA ARG A 73 0.44 -25.44 -40.91
C ARG A 73 -0.83 -24.96 -40.23
N ASP A 74 -1.97 -25.55 -40.58
CA ASP A 74 -3.22 -25.30 -39.86
C ASP A 74 -3.15 -25.94 -38.46
N VAL A 75 -3.74 -25.25 -37.49
CA VAL A 75 -3.80 -25.68 -36.09
C VAL A 75 -5.26 -25.80 -35.67
N LYS A 76 -5.54 -26.87 -34.93
CA LYS A 76 -6.77 -27.04 -34.16
C LYS A 76 -6.42 -27.68 -32.82
N THR A 77 -6.63 -26.95 -31.73
CA THR A 77 -6.30 -27.40 -30.38
C THR A 77 -7.49 -28.11 -29.72
N GLU A 78 -7.22 -28.86 -28.66
CA GLU A 78 -8.27 -29.47 -27.83
C GLU A 78 -9.14 -28.44 -27.10
N SER A 79 -8.58 -27.26 -26.83
CA SER A 79 -9.30 -26.12 -26.24
C SER A 79 -10.23 -25.40 -27.23
N GLY A 80 -10.26 -25.83 -28.50
CA GLY A 80 -11.12 -25.27 -29.54
C GLY A 80 -10.54 -24.04 -30.25
N LEU A 81 -9.24 -23.76 -30.09
CA LEU A 81 -8.55 -22.74 -30.86
C LEU A 81 -8.27 -23.26 -32.27
N VAL A 82 -8.46 -22.41 -33.26
CA VAL A 82 -8.16 -22.69 -34.67
C VAL A 82 -7.25 -21.62 -35.25
N GLY A 83 -6.38 -21.97 -36.19
CA GLY A 83 -5.50 -20.97 -36.79
C GLY A 83 -4.36 -21.56 -37.60
N LYS A 84 -3.23 -20.85 -37.65
CA LYS A 84 -2.03 -21.28 -38.37
C LYS A 84 -0.75 -21.07 -37.57
N VAL A 85 0.21 -21.95 -37.78
CA VAL A 85 1.62 -21.77 -37.42
C VAL A 85 2.42 -21.51 -38.69
N PHE A 86 3.23 -20.45 -38.67
CA PHE A 86 4.14 -20.07 -39.73
C PHE A 86 5.59 -20.24 -39.27
N ILE A 87 6.40 -20.84 -40.14
CA ILE A 87 7.85 -20.96 -39.99
C ILE A 87 8.47 -20.26 -41.20
N HIS A 88 9.23 -19.19 -40.96
CA HIS A 88 9.67 -18.31 -42.04
C HIS A 88 10.92 -17.50 -41.67
N SER A 89 11.43 -16.74 -42.63
CA SER A 89 12.53 -15.78 -42.41
C SER A 89 13.75 -16.39 -41.76
N ARG A 90 14.24 -17.49 -42.36
CA ARG A 90 15.51 -18.09 -41.99
C ARG A 90 16.63 -17.07 -42.15
N THR A 91 17.52 -17.01 -41.18
CA THR A 91 18.76 -16.23 -41.18
C THR A 91 19.94 -17.18 -41.14
N VAL A 92 21.02 -16.81 -41.82
CA VAL A 92 22.28 -17.57 -41.80
C VAL A 92 23.41 -16.57 -41.64
N ALA A 93 24.18 -16.69 -40.56
CA ALA A 93 25.39 -15.94 -40.31
C ALA A 93 26.58 -16.89 -40.36
N GLU A 94 27.46 -16.72 -41.33
CA GLU A 94 28.67 -17.53 -41.51
C GLU A 94 29.91 -16.64 -41.42
N GLY A 95 30.97 -17.16 -40.79
CA GLY A 95 32.20 -16.40 -40.67
C GLY A 95 33.32 -17.19 -40.01
N THR A 96 34.35 -16.45 -39.61
CA THR A 96 35.47 -17.00 -38.86
C THR A 96 35.68 -16.23 -37.57
N GLN A 97 35.91 -16.94 -36.47
CA GLN A 97 36.22 -16.37 -35.17
C GLN A 97 37.51 -16.96 -34.59
N GLY A 98 38.15 -16.23 -33.67
CA GLY A 98 39.32 -16.75 -32.96
C GLY A 98 38.92 -17.82 -31.96
N ASN A 99 39.61 -18.96 -31.96
CA ASN A 99 39.28 -20.10 -31.10
C ASN A 99 39.84 -20.00 -29.66
N GLY A 100 40.30 -18.81 -29.25
CA GLY A 100 40.94 -18.58 -27.94
C GLY A 100 42.34 -19.23 -27.76
N LEU A 101 42.83 -20.00 -28.74
CA LEU A 101 44.13 -20.72 -28.71
C LEU A 101 45.09 -20.24 -29.81
N GLY A 102 44.87 -19.03 -30.36
CA GLY A 102 45.67 -18.48 -31.45
C GLY A 102 45.35 -19.05 -32.84
N GLY A 103 44.29 -19.85 -32.96
CA GLY A 103 43.76 -20.35 -34.23
C GLY A 103 42.46 -19.65 -34.64
N VAL A 104 41.98 -20.00 -35.83
CA VAL A 104 40.72 -19.51 -36.40
C VAL A 104 39.79 -20.71 -36.62
N GLU A 105 38.54 -20.59 -36.20
CA GLU A 105 37.49 -21.55 -36.48
C GLU A 105 36.39 -20.92 -37.34
N ARG A 106 35.69 -21.75 -38.11
CA ARG A 106 34.51 -21.33 -38.88
C ARG A 106 33.27 -21.52 -38.03
N TYR A 107 32.38 -20.54 -38.02
CA TYR A 107 31.06 -20.65 -37.43
C TYR A 107 29.99 -20.50 -38.51
N ARG A 108 28.84 -21.11 -38.24
CA ARG A 108 27.61 -20.99 -39.02
C ARG A 108 26.46 -21.02 -38.03
N ASP A 109 25.86 -19.87 -37.82
CA ASP A 109 24.71 -19.71 -36.95
C ASP A 109 23.47 -19.54 -37.82
N GLU A 110 22.45 -20.35 -37.53
CA GLU A 110 21.18 -20.30 -38.22
C GLU A 110 20.05 -19.98 -37.25
N GLY A 111 19.17 -19.10 -37.69
CA GLY A 111 17.95 -18.77 -36.97
C GLY A 111 16.73 -18.84 -37.87
N ILE A 112 15.56 -18.95 -37.26
CA ILE A 112 14.28 -18.93 -37.98
C ILE A 112 13.20 -18.26 -37.16
N SER A 113 12.29 -17.55 -37.81
CA SER A 113 11.13 -16.98 -37.15
C SER A 113 10.00 -17.99 -37.09
N THR A 114 9.37 -18.08 -35.93
CA THR A 114 8.24 -18.96 -35.65
C THR A 114 7.09 -18.15 -35.09
N GLU A 115 5.94 -18.21 -35.74
CA GLU A 115 4.74 -17.44 -35.42
C GLU A 115 3.52 -18.37 -35.35
N ALA A 116 2.66 -18.21 -34.35
CA ALA A 116 1.33 -18.82 -34.35
C ALA A 116 0.27 -17.73 -34.20
N VAL A 117 -0.77 -17.82 -35.02
CA VAL A 117 -1.96 -16.97 -34.94
C VAL A 117 -3.16 -17.89 -34.79
N VAL A 118 -3.78 -17.86 -33.61
CA VAL A 118 -4.92 -18.73 -33.29
C VAL A 118 -6.07 -17.93 -32.73
N HIS A 119 -7.29 -18.42 -32.94
CA HIS A 119 -8.51 -17.76 -32.52
C HIS A 119 -9.48 -18.77 -31.90
N GLY A 120 -10.22 -18.31 -30.90
CA GLY A 120 -11.38 -19.01 -30.39
C GLY A 120 -12.11 -18.17 -29.36
N GLN A 121 -13.42 -18.39 -29.24
CA GLN A 121 -14.28 -17.66 -28.29
C GLN A 121 -14.21 -16.11 -28.44
N GLY A 122 -13.96 -15.61 -29.66
CA GLY A 122 -13.85 -14.18 -29.96
C GLY A 122 -12.52 -13.54 -29.56
N ILE A 123 -11.52 -14.34 -29.18
CA ILE A 123 -10.18 -13.90 -28.82
C ILE A 123 -9.17 -14.43 -29.83
N SER A 124 -8.37 -13.54 -30.38
CA SER A 124 -7.16 -13.87 -31.13
C SER A 124 -5.95 -13.88 -30.22
N ILE A 125 -5.06 -14.84 -30.43
CA ILE A 125 -3.83 -15.04 -29.68
C ILE A 125 -2.70 -15.19 -30.70
N ASP A 126 -1.73 -14.28 -30.60
CA ASP A 126 -0.52 -14.28 -31.40
C ASP A 126 0.66 -14.71 -30.53
N LEU A 127 1.48 -15.64 -31.04
CA LEU A 127 2.73 -16.08 -30.43
C LEU A 127 3.85 -15.85 -31.42
N PHE A 128 4.93 -15.21 -31.00
CA PHE A 128 6.02 -14.87 -31.90
C PHE A 128 7.40 -15.04 -31.26
N TYR A 129 8.34 -15.59 -32.03
CA TYR A 129 9.76 -15.59 -31.72
C TYR A 129 10.55 -15.36 -33.01
N GLU A 130 11.41 -14.35 -33.02
CA GLU A 130 12.32 -14.07 -34.14
C GLU A 130 13.68 -14.75 -33.93
N ASN A 131 14.25 -15.29 -35.00
CA ASN A 131 15.62 -15.81 -35.00
C ASN A 131 15.85 -16.92 -33.94
N ARG A 132 14.93 -17.89 -33.87
CA ARG A 132 15.01 -19.08 -33.01
C ARG A 132 15.97 -20.11 -33.60
N ALA A 133 16.67 -20.85 -32.73
CA ALA A 133 17.47 -21.99 -33.16
C ALA A 133 16.58 -23.08 -33.78
N LEU A 134 17.07 -23.72 -34.85
CA LEU A 134 16.26 -24.63 -35.68
C LEU A 134 15.79 -25.88 -34.93
N GLU A 135 16.56 -26.35 -33.95
CA GLU A 135 16.21 -27.49 -33.11
C GLU A 135 15.03 -27.22 -32.17
N ARG A 136 14.62 -25.96 -32.02
CA ARG A 136 13.55 -25.52 -31.11
C ARG A 136 12.24 -25.15 -31.80
N ILE A 137 12.07 -25.53 -33.07
CA ILE A 137 10.86 -25.20 -33.85
C ILE A 137 9.61 -25.87 -33.27
N GLU A 138 9.71 -27.09 -32.74
CA GLU A 138 8.57 -27.86 -32.23
C GLU A 138 8.07 -27.40 -30.83
N ASP A 139 8.77 -26.43 -30.22
CA ASP A 139 8.33 -25.81 -28.96
C ASP A 139 7.03 -25.01 -29.15
N LEU A 140 6.86 -24.36 -30.30
CA LEU A 140 5.70 -23.52 -30.58
C LEU A 140 4.40 -24.34 -30.70
N PRO A 141 4.30 -25.38 -31.56
CA PRO A 141 3.11 -26.22 -31.61
C PRO A 141 2.75 -26.85 -30.25
N SER A 142 3.75 -27.24 -29.47
CA SER A 142 3.55 -27.79 -28.13
C SER A 142 2.89 -26.79 -27.19
N LEU A 143 3.40 -25.56 -27.15
CA LEU A 143 2.83 -24.46 -26.35
C LEU A 143 1.43 -24.07 -26.85
N VAL A 144 1.20 -24.04 -28.16
CA VAL A 144 -0.10 -23.70 -28.73
C VAL A 144 -1.19 -24.68 -28.30
N ASN A 145 -0.87 -25.97 -28.23
CA ASN A 145 -1.82 -26.99 -27.76
C ASN A 145 -2.23 -26.84 -26.28
N GLN A 146 -1.42 -26.16 -25.47
CA GLN A 146 -1.71 -25.87 -24.07
C GLN A 146 -2.53 -24.59 -23.86
N LEU A 147 -2.68 -23.74 -24.88
CA LEU A 147 -3.40 -22.46 -24.78
C LEU A 147 -4.91 -22.66 -24.63
N VAL A 148 -5.54 -21.79 -23.84
CA VAL A 148 -6.99 -21.73 -23.69
C VAL A 148 -7.45 -20.27 -23.68
N ALA A 149 -8.41 -19.93 -24.54
CA ALA A 149 -9.06 -18.63 -24.50
C ALA A 149 -9.86 -18.45 -23.19
N ASN A 150 -9.81 -17.26 -22.63
CA ASN A 150 -10.48 -16.87 -21.39
C ASN A 150 -11.02 -15.43 -21.48
N PRO A 151 -12.03 -15.16 -22.32
CA PRO A 151 -12.47 -13.80 -22.67
C PRO A 151 -12.79 -12.90 -21.46
N ASP A 152 -13.31 -13.49 -20.38
CA ASP A 152 -13.73 -12.77 -19.17
C ASP A 152 -12.64 -12.70 -18.08
N ASN A 153 -11.41 -13.15 -18.35
CA ASN A 153 -10.34 -13.20 -17.35
C ASN A 153 -10.73 -13.96 -16.07
N ARG A 154 -11.53 -15.04 -16.21
CA ARG A 154 -11.94 -15.86 -15.05
C ARG A 154 -10.73 -16.58 -14.48
N ILE A 155 -10.69 -16.72 -13.16
CA ILE A 155 -9.65 -17.50 -12.48
C ILE A 155 -9.84 -18.97 -12.90
N PRO A 156 -8.89 -19.59 -13.63
CA PRO A 156 -9.06 -20.97 -14.04
C PRO A 156 -9.01 -21.89 -12.80
N THR A 157 -9.66 -23.03 -12.85
CA THR A 157 -9.61 -24.05 -11.79
C THR A 157 -8.49 -25.05 -12.00
N GLU A 158 -8.02 -25.18 -13.24
CA GLU A 158 -6.92 -26.08 -13.60
C GLU A 158 -5.54 -25.40 -13.45
N PRO A 159 -4.48 -26.17 -13.11
CA PRO A 159 -3.12 -25.66 -13.03
C PRO A 159 -2.61 -25.08 -14.35
N GLY A 160 -1.85 -23.99 -14.26
CA GLY A 160 -1.34 -23.26 -15.43
C GLY A 160 -1.01 -21.80 -15.16
N PHE A 161 -0.73 -21.06 -16.22
CA PHE A 161 -0.26 -19.67 -16.21
C PHE A 161 -1.29 -18.73 -16.85
N CYS A 162 -1.90 -17.85 -16.06
CA CYS A 162 -2.88 -16.84 -16.50
C CYS A 162 -2.20 -15.63 -17.13
N MET A 163 -2.73 -15.15 -18.25
CA MET A 163 -2.34 -13.92 -18.94
C MET A 163 -3.62 -13.13 -19.28
N ASP A 164 -3.50 -12.01 -20.01
CA ASP A 164 -4.71 -11.29 -20.46
C ASP A 164 -5.55 -12.19 -21.36
N ARG A 165 -6.79 -12.44 -20.99
CA ARG A 165 -7.82 -13.17 -21.74
C ARG A 165 -7.42 -14.56 -22.25
N VAL A 166 -6.36 -15.13 -21.72
CA VAL A 166 -5.80 -16.43 -22.13
C VAL A 166 -5.04 -17.04 -20.96
N TYR A 167 -4.97 -18.37 -20.90
CA TYR A 167 -4.04 -19.05 -20.01
C TYR A 167 -3.42 -20.26 -20.71
N VAL A 168 -2.26 -20.68 -20.21
CA VAL A 168 -1.57 -21.89 -20.67
C VAL A 168 -1.68 -22.95 -19.59
N ARG A 169 -2.15 -24.14 -19.98
CA ARG A 169 -2.24 -25.31 -19.09
C ARG A 169 -0.86 -25.86 -18.77
N ASP A 170 -0.75 -26.40 -17.56
CA ASP A 170 0.38 -27.24 -17.21
C ASP A 170 0.40 -28.56 -18.04
N PRO A 171 1.56 -29.21 -18.18
CA PRO A 171 2.83 -28.90 -17.52
C PRO A 171 3.61 -27.78 -18.21
N LEU A 172 4.04 -26.80 -17.40
CA LEU A 172 5.12 -25.88 -17.75
C LEU A 172 6.27 -26.04 -16.76
N SER A 173 7.48 -26.03 -17.29
CA SER A 173 8.74 -26.26 -16.59
C SER A 173 9.53 -24.96 -16.45
N ALA A 174 10.45 -24.91 -15.48
CA ALA A 174 11.17 -23.67 -15.18
C ALA A 174 12.09 -23.22 -16.34
N ASP A 175 12.64 -24.16 -17.12
CA ASP A 175 13.44 -23.85 -18.32
C ASP A 175 12.63 -23.18 -19.44
N GLN A 176 11.31 -23.37 -19.43
CA GLN A 176 10.42 -22.65 -20.33
C GLN A 176 10.24 -21.18 -19.92
N ARG A 177 10.72 -20.68 -18.79
CA ARG A 177 10.72 -19.25 -18.42
C ARG A 177 9.38 -18.54 -18.67
N GLU A 178 8.53 -18.56 -17.65
CA GLU A 178 7.26 -17.83 -17.65
C GLU A 178 7.49 -16.40 -17.17
N GLN A 179 6.99 -15.41 -17.91
CA GLN A 179 7.06 -14.01 -17.50
C GLN A 179 5.72 -13.31 -17.75
N LEU A 180 5.32 -12.46 -16.81
CA LEU A 180 4.17 -11.56 -16.95
C LEU A 180 4.36 -10.32 -16.09
N MET A 181 3.81 -9.21 -16.56
CA MET A 181 3.74 -7.96 -15.84
C MET A 181 2.30 -7.48 -15.74
N MET A 182 1.84 -7.20 -14.53
CA MET A 182 0.58 -6.52 -14.26
C MET A 182 0.85 -5.07 -13.91
N PHE A 183 0.11 -4.16 -14.54
CA PHE A 183 -0.02 -2.77 -14.10
C PHE A 183 -1.41 -2.56 -13.53
N GLY A 184 -1.49 -1.75 -12.47
CA GLY A 184 -2.76 -1.33 -11.89
C GLY A 184 -2.78 0.18 -11.69
N ARG A 185 -3.91 0.81 -12.02
CA ARG A 185 -4.17 2.23 -11.78
C ARG A 185 -5.49 2.41 -11.05
N LEU A 186 -5.57 3.47 -10.25
CA LEU A 186 -6.80 3.83 -9.55
C LEU A 186 -7.40 5.09 -10.17
N PRO A 187 -8.58 5.01 -10.82
CA PRO A 187 -9.21 6.20 -11.41
C PRO A 187 -9.47 7.33 -10.40
N GLY A 188 -9.78 6.99 -9.14
CA GLY A 188 -9.96 7.97 -8.06
C GLY A 188 -8.66 8.56 -7.51
N HIS A 189 -7.53 7.91 -7.79
CA HIS A 189 -6.19 8.27 -7.30
C HIS A 189 -5.16 8.09 -8.44
N PRO A 190 -5.21 8.95 -9.48
CA PRO A 190 -4.45 8.75 -10.72
C PRO A 190 -2.93 8.89 -10.54
N ASP A 191 -2.48 9.39 -9.39
CA ASP A 191 -1.08 9.45 -8.99
C ASP A 191 -0.56 8.15 -8.35
N VAL A 192 -1.44 7.16 -8.17
CA VAL A 192 -1.13 5.85 -7.59
C VAL A 192 -1.02 4.79 -8.68
N GLU A 193 0.10 4.09 -8.69
CA GLU A 193 0.39 2.99 -9.62
C GLU A 193 0.85 1.74 -8.87
N PHE A 194 0.38 0.58 -9.33
CA PHE A 194 0.88 -0.72 -8.92
C PHE A 194 1.56 -1.41 -10.09
N MET A 195 2.63 -2.14 -9.80
CA MET A 195 3.25 -3.04 -10.75
C MET A 195 3.54 -4.36 -10.07
N PHE A 196 3.17 -5.47 -10.72
CA PHE A 196 3.47 -6.82 -10.24
C PHE A 196 4.12 -7.62 -11.37
N ILE A 197 5.39 -7.97 -11.19
CA ILE A 197 6.18 -8.73 -12.15
C ILE A 197 6.37 -10.12 -11.57
N VAL A 198 6.13 -11.14 -12.39
CA VAL A 198 6.43 -12.54 -12.08
C VAL A 198 7.26 -13.12 -13.21
N SER A 199 8.40 -13.72 -12.87
CA SER A 199 9.35 -14.31 -13.82
C SER A 199 9.94 -15.61 -13.28
N ALA A 200 9.48 -16.76 -13.76
CA ALA A 200 10.02 -18.08 -13.44
C ALA A 200 11.23 -18.42 -14.31
N GLY A 201 12.10 -19.32 -13.84
CA GLY A 201 13.24 -19.78 -14.65
C GLY A 201 14.40 -18.79 -14.77
N MET A 202 14.38 -17.75 -13.93
CA MET A 202 15.42 -16.72 -13.89
C MET A 202 16.51 -17.12 -12.91
N LYS A 203 17.77 -16.84 -13.29
CA LYS A 203 18.89 -16.95 -12.36
C LYS A 203 18.70 -15.88 -11.27
N PRO A 204 18.69 -16.26 -9.98
CA PRO A 204 18.51 -15.30 -8.90
C PRO A 204 19.64 -14.26 -8.86
N ASP A 205 19.28 -13.02 -8.56
CA ASP A 205 20.28 -11.97 -8.33
C ASP A 205 21.13 -12.28 -7.09
N ALA A 206 22.41 -11.90 -7.16
CA ALA A 206 23.34 -12.09 -6.06
C ALA A 206 23.02 -11.21 -4.83
N GLN A 207 22.29 -10.11 -5.04
CA GLN A 207 21.92 -9.16 -4.00
C GLN A 207 20.41 -8.93 -4.03
N GLY A 208 19.79 -8.96 -2.85
CA GLY A 208 18.40 -8.58 -2.65
C GLY A 208 18.20 -7.06 -2.77
N VAL A 209 16.95 -6.65 -2.70
CA VAL A 209 16.54 -5.27 -2.91
C VAL A 209 17.11 -4.32 -1.85
N LEU A 210 17.26 -4.77 -0.60
CA LEU A 210 17.78 -3.94 0.49
C LEU A 210 19.26 -3.59 0.25
N ALA A 211 20.07 -4.60 -0.07
CA ALA A 211 21.49 -4.40 -0.35
C ALA A 211 21.72 -3.53 -1.59
N ARG A 212 20.91 -3.72 -2.64
CA ARG A 212 20.98 -2.87 -3.84
C ARG A 212 20.58 -1.43 -3.54
N ASN A 213 19.60 -1.24 -2.65
CA ASN A 213 19.15 0.08 -2.25
C ASN A 213 20.19 0.81 -1.37
N GLU A 214 20.82 0.12 -0.42
CA GLU A 214 21.95 0.67 0.35
C GLU A 214 23.10 1.12 -0.56
N ALA A 215 23.43 0.31 -1.58
CA ALA A 215 24.42 0.67 -2.59
C ALA A 215 23.99 1.85 -3.47
N ALA A 216 22.69 2.05 -3.69
CA ALA A 216 22.15 3.21 -4.39
C ALA A 216 22.24 4.48 -3.52
N ASP A 217 21.86 4.38 -2.24
CA ASP A 217 21.94 5.48 -1.27
C ASP A 217 23.36 6.01 -1.08
N ALA A 218 24.36 5.13 -1.15
CA ALA A 218 25.77 5.51 -1.08
C ALA A 218 26.20 6.45 -2.22
N ARG A 219 25.49 6.44 -3.36
CA ARG A 219 25.75 7.30 -4.52
C ARG A 219 25.06 8.65 -4.45
N LEU A 220 24.08 8.81 -3.56
CA LEU A 220 23.35 10.08 -3.37
C LEU A 220 24.20 11.10 -2.60
N SER A 221 23.95 12.38 -2.83
CA SER A 221 24.43 13.45 -1.95
C SER A 221 23.71 13.44 -0.60
N ILE A 222 24.27 14.15 0.39
CA ILE A 222 23.62 14.29 1.71
C ILE A 222 22.25 14.98 1.56
N ALA A 223 22.14 15.99 0.69
CA ALA A 223 20.90 16.72 0.47
C ALA A 223 19.79 15.84 -0.11
N GLU A 224 20.13 14.98 -1.08
CA GLU A 224 19.19 14.02 -1.66
C GLU A 224 18.76 12.96 -0.64
N ARG A 225 19.70 12.42 0.16
CA ARG A 225 19.34 11.46 1.22
C ARG A 225 18.41 12.04 2.26
N MET A 226 18.56 13.32 2.61
CA MET A 226 17.65 14.00 3.56
C MET A 226 16.23 14.17 3.03
N ARG A 227 16.01 14.02 1.71
CA ARG A 227 14.68 14.01 1.07
C ARG A 227 14.01 12.63 1.07
N ILE A 228 14.71 11.58 1.51
CA ILE A 228 14.21 10.22 1.58
C ILE A 228 14.03 9.82 3.04
N THR A 229 12.85 9.32 3.40
CA THR A 229 12.55 8.78 4.73
C THR A 229 12.19 7.31 4.62
N ARG A 230 12.95 6.45 5.30
CA ARG A 230 12.67 5.01 5.40
C ARG A 230 11.48 4.76 6.32
N LEU A 231 10.40 4.23 5.76
CA LEU A 231 9.18 3.85 6.48
C LEU A 231 9.26 2.39 6.95
N ARG A 232 9.80 1.49 6.11
CA ARG A 232 10.10 0.09 6.42
C ARG A 232 11.27 -0.40 5.59
N GLU A 233 12.08 -1.26 6.19
CA GLU A 233 13.24 -1.88 5.55
C GLU A 233 13.54 -3.19 6.27
N ALA A 234 13.00 -4.31 5.76
CA ALA A 234 13.12 -5.61 6.42
C ALA A 234 12.76 -6.79 5.50
N PRO A 235 13.22 -8.01 5.80
CA PRO A 235 12.64 -9.23 5.24
C PRO A 235 11.13 -9.31 5.54
N ARG A 236 10.35 -9.73 4.55
CA ARG A 236 8.90 -9.91 4.68
C ARG A 236 8.45 -11.13 3.87
N GLU A 237 7.79 -12.06 4.55
CA GLU A 237 7.16 -13.22 3.91
C GLU A 237 5.73 -12.90 3.50
N ILE A 238 5.37 -13.23 2.26
CA ILE A 238 4.04 -13.04 1.69
C ILE A 238 3.67 -14.27 0.87
N GLY A 239 2.50 -14.87 1.14
CA GLY A 239 2.02 -16.02 0.36
C GLY A 239 2.95 -17.24 0.38
N GLY A 240 3.75 -17.41 1.43
CA GLY A 240 4.77 -18.46 1.55
C GLY A 240 6.08 -18.16 0.82
N LEU A 241 6.23 -16.98 0.22
CA LEU A 241 7.46 -16.53 -0.42
C LEU A 241 8.23 -15.60 0.52
N VAL A 242 9.49 -15.93 0.78
CA VAL A 242 10.40 -15.10 1.56
C VAL A 242 11.01 -14.05 0.65
N GLY A 243 10.65 -12.79 0.89
CA GLY A 243 11.18 -11.65 0.15
C GLY A 243 11.69 -10.55 1.07
N GLU A 244 12.02 -9.42 0.48
CA GLU A 244 12.48 -8.21 1.15
C GLU A 244 11.54 -7.05 0.84
N GLU A 245 11.21 -6.25 1.86
CA GLU A 245 10.36 -5.07 1.78
C GLU A 245 11.16 -3.79 2.01
N LEU A 246 10.99 -2.84 1.10
CA LEU A 246 11.46 -1.46 1.23
C LEU A 246 10.28 -0.51 1.03
N ALA A 247 10.00 0.33 2.02
CA ALA A 247 8.96 1.36 1.97
C ALA A 247 9.57 2.72 2.32
N GLU A 248 9.31 3.71 1.49
CA GLU A 248 9.94 5.02 1.56
C GLU A 248 8.92 6.13 1.30
N LEU A 249 9.15 7.26 1.97
CA LEU A 249 8.59 8.55 1.61
C LEU A 249 9.70 9.36 0.91
N VAL A 250 9.39 9.95 -0.23
CA VAL A 250 10.30 10.77 -1.03
C VAL A 250 9.74 12.18 -1.14
N VAL A 251 10.58 13.18 -0.91
CA VAL A 251 10.28 14.60 -1.11
C VAL A 251 11.02 15.12 -2.35
N GLU A 252 10.28 15.24 -3.44
CA GLU A 252 10.79 15.64 -4.75
C GLU A 252 11.33 17.08 -4.76
N GLU A 253 12.09 17.45 -5.79
CA GLU A 253 12.66 18.81 -5.92
C GLU A 253 11.59 19.91 -5.95
N ASN A 254 10.41 19.58 -6.46
CA ASN A 254 9.25 20.47 -6.47
C ASN A 254 8.44 20.43 -5.16
N GLU A 255 9.01 19.84 -4.10
CA GLU A 255 8.41 19.63 -2.78
C GLU A 255 7.16 18.74 -2.78
N ALA A 256 6.90 18.03 -3.89
CA ALA A 256 5.89 16.98 -3.91
C ALA A 256 6.32 15.81 -3.03
N ARG A 257 5.39 15.35 -2.18
CA ARG A 257 5.58 14.17 -1.34
C ARG A 257 4.96 12.97 -2.04
N GLY A 258 5.76 11.94 -2.28
CA GLY A 258 5.35 10.67 -2.85
C GLY A 258 5.87 9.50 -2.04
N HIS A 259 5.38 8.31 -2.33
CA HIS A 259 5.84 7.08 -1.67
C HIS A 259 6.37 6.09 -2.70
N SER A 260 7.34 5.30 -2.28
CA SER A 260 7.87 4.14 -3.02
C SER A 260 7.78 2.91 -2.12
N PHE A 261 7.07 1.88 -2.58
CA PHE A 261 6.96 0.60 -1.90
C PHE A 261 7.41 -0.50 -2.82
N TRP A 262 8.36 -1.30 -2.38
CA TRP A 262 8.88 -2.47 -3.07
C TRP A 262 8.79 -3.68 -2.16
N TRP A 263 8.37 -4.80 -2.74
CA TRP A 263 8.55 -6.13 -2.18
C TRP A 263 9.09 -7.03 -3.28
N GLU A 264 10.21 -7.69 -3.00
CA GLU A 264 10.92 -8.49 -3.99
C GLU A 264 11.32 -9.85 -3.46
N VAL A 265 11.15 -10.86 -4.31
CA VAL A 265 11.59 -12.24 -4.10
C VAL A 265 12.58 -12.56 -5.21
N ASN A 266 13.83 -12.93 -4.88
CA ASN A 266 14.85 -13.24 -5.89
C ASN A 266 14.48 -14.47 -6.76
N GLY A 267 13.65 -15.36 -6.23
CA GLY A 267 13.20 -16.56 -6.91
C GLY A 267 14.23 -17.67 -6.96
N THR A 268 13.96 -18.68 -7.78
CA THR A 268 14.84 -19.81 -8.06
C THR A 268 14.85 -20.12 -9.55
N GLU A 269 15.95 -20.70 -10.02
CA GLU A 269 16.10 -21.05 -11.44
C GLU A 269 15.26 -22.27 -11.86
N ASN A 270 15.02 -23.20 -10.93
CA ASN A 270 14.46 -24.53 -11.26
C ASN A 270 13.06 -24.78 -10.69
N ASN A 271 12.38 -23.79 -10.11
CA ASN A 271 11.05 -23.97 -9.53
C ASN A 271 10.09 -22.84 -9.94
N VAL A 272 9.09 -23.19 -10.75
CA VAL A 272 8.05 -22.28 -11.24
C VAL A 272 7.16 -21.69 -10.14
N PHE A 273 7.11 -22.32 -8.96
CA PHE A 273 6.33 -21.86 -7.81
C PHE A 273 7.10 -20.92 -6.88
N VAL A 274 8.41 -20.77 -7.09
CA VAL A 274 9.25 -19.77 -6.42
C VAL A 274 9.92 -18.91 -7.50
N PRO A 275 9.15 -18.13 -8.29
CA PRO A 275 9.71 -17.29 -9.34
C PRO A 275 10.35 -16.02 -8.75
N HIS A 276 11.05 -15.27 -9.58
CA HIS A 276 11.36 -13.89 -9.28
C HIS A 276 10.04 -13.10 -9.24
N VAL A 277 9.81 -12.39 -8.15
CA VAL A 277 8.58 -11.61 -7.94
C VAL A 277 8.97 -10.20 -7.55
N VAL A 278 8.38 -9.21 -8.21
CA VAL A 278 8.53 -7.80 -7.85
C VAL A 278 7.14 -7.19 -7.75
N PHE A 279 6.72 -6.85 -6.55
CA PHE A 279 5.53 -6.03 -6.32
C PHE A 279 5.94 -4.62 -5.94
N ARG A 280 5.43 -3.63 -6.67
CA ARG A 280 5.69 -2.22 -6.44
C ARG A 280 4.40 -1.44 -6.35
N MET A 281 4.41 -0.44 -5.48
CA MET A 281 3.40 0.60 -5.44
C MET A 281 4.12 1.95 -5.33
N SER A 282 3.66 2.94 -6.07
CA SER A 282 4.12 4.32 -5.88
C SER A 282 2.95 5.29 -5.84
N THR A 283 3.16 6.43 -5.19
CA THR A 283 2.19 7.54 -5.13
C THR A 283 2.87 8.86 -5.49
N GLY A 284 2.09 9.85 -5.91
CA GLY A 284 2.62 11.13 -6.37
C GLY A 284 3.15 11.12 -7.82
N ASN A 285 2.76 10.13 -8.62
CA ASN A 285 3.12 10.06 -10.04
C ASN A 285 2.22 10.99 -10.88
N GLY A 286 2.73 12.14 -11.31
CA GLY A 286 2.00 13.01 -12.23
C GLY A 286 2.37 12.78 -13.69
N ASN A 287 1.55 13.31 -14.59
CA ASN A 287 1.85 13.30 -16.02
C ASN A 287 3.11 14.16 -16.30
N ARG A 288 4.24 13.49 -16.56
CA ARG A 288 5.58 14.05 -16.85
C ARG A 288 6.32 14.75 -15.69
N LYS A 289 5.71 14.86 -14.52
CA LYS A 289 6.36 15.43 -13.33
C LYS A 289 5.75 14.88 -12.05
N PRO A 290 6.51 14.82 -10.94
CA PRO A 290 5.94 14.44 -9.65
C PRO A 290 4.85 15.41 -9.20
N VAL A 291 3.81 14.88 -8.56
CA VAL A 291 2.72 15.63 -7.93
C VAL A 291 2.57 15.20 -6.48
N PRO A 292 2.02 16.04 -5.59
CA PRO A 292 1.73 15.59 -4.23
C PRO A 292 0.82 14.35 -4.26
N SER A 293 1.19 13.34 -3.47
CA SER A 293 0.41 12.13 -3.27
C SER A 293 -1.03 12.48 -2.89
N SER A 294 -2.01 11.86 -3.57
CA SER A 294 -3.43 11.99 -3.20
C SER A 294 -3.79 11.21 -1.93
N LEU A 295 -2.89 10.31 -1.50
CA LEU A 295 -3.00 9.52 -0.28
C LEU A 295 -2.13 10.10 0.83
N SER A 296 -2.63 10.09 2.08
CA SER A 296 -1.79 10.33 3.26
C SER A 296 -0.80 9.18 3.48
N ASP A 297 0.26 9.42 4.24
CA ASP A 297 1.29 8.41 4.55
C ASP A 297 0.66 7.12 5.14
N GLY A 298 -0.31 7.27 6.04
CA GLY A 298 -1.06 6.14 6.61
C GLY A 298 -1.94 5.41 5.58
N ALA A 299 -2.56 6.16 4.66
CA ALA A 299 -3.39 5.60 3.60
C ALA A 299 -2.59 4.79 2.57
N ALA A 300 -1.43 5.33 2.18
CA ALA A 300 -0.50 4.65 1.28
C ALA A 300 0.01 3.34 1.90
N LEU A 301 0.47 3.36 3.16
CA LEU A 301 0.90 2.15 3.86
C LEU A 301 -0.23 1.13 4.04
N GLY A 302 -1.44 1.57 4.37
CA GLY A 302 -2.59 0.68 4.52
C GLY A 302 -2.99 0.00 3.21
N LEU A 303 -2.97 0.75 2.10
CA LEU A 303 -3.23 0.20 0.76
C LEU A 303 -2.16 -0.83 0.36
N TRP A 304 -0.89 -0.47 0.55
CA TRP A 304 0.25 -1.35 0.31
C TRP A 304 0.11 -2.67 1.07
N ASP A 305 -0.13 -2.61 2.38
CA ASP A 305 -0.26 -3.81 3.22
C ASP A 305 -1.41 -4.70 2.76
N LYS A 306 -2.56 -4.11 2.44
CA LYS A 306 -3.76 -4.84 2.06
C LYS A 306 -3.60 -5.56 0.72
N ILE A 307 -3.01 -4.91 -0.28
CA ILE A 307 -2.78 -5.54 -1.59
C ILE A 307 -1.64 -6.56 -1.47
N SER A 308 -0.49 -6.18 -0.93
CA SER A 308 0.69 -7.05 -0.84
C SER A 308 0.38 -8.33 -0.05
N SER A 309 -0.29 -8.24 1.10
CA SER A 309 -0.64 -9.43 1.92
C SER A 309 -1.63 -10.39 1.27
N SER A 310 -2.31 -9.99 0.19
CA SER A 310 -3.22 -10.84 -0.57
C SER A 310 -2.53 -11.70 -1.63
N ILE A 311 -1.25 -11.43 -1.94
CA ILE A 311 -0.51 -12.16 -2.97
C ILE A 311 -0.33 -13.61 -2.51
N ARG A 312 -0.76 -14.55 -3.34
CA ARG A 312 -0.77 -15.99 -3.03
C ARG A 312 -0.71 -16.83 -4.30
N LEU A 313 -0.14 -18.03 -4.21
CA LEU A 313 -0.22 -19.00 -5.30
C LEU A 313 -1.67 -19.45 -5.54
N ARG A 314 -2.05 -19.59 -6.81
CA ARG A 314 -3.34 -20.16 -7.21
C ARG A 314 -3.29 -21.68 -6.95
N SER A 315 -4.02 -22.13 -5.95
CA SER A 315 -4.12 -23.57 -5.63
C SER A 315 -4.85 -24.32 -6.75
N ALA A 316 -4.33 -25.48 -7.16
CA ALA A 316 -4.87 -26.29 -8.25
C ALA A 316 -5.99 -27.27 -7.84
N GLU A 317 -6.47 -27.21 -6.60
CA GLU A 317 -7.62 -28.00 -6.13
C GLU A 317 -8.81 -27.09 -5.80
N PRO A 318 -10.06 -27.46 -6.15
CA PRO A 318 -11.25 -26.93 -5.50
C PRO A 318 -11.33 -27.54 -4.09
N GLY A 319 -10.47 -27.07 -3.19
CA GLY A 319 -10.24 -27.66 -1.88
C GLY A 319 -10.61 -26.70 -0.77
N ALA A 320 -11.90 -26.72 -0.41
CA ALA A 320 -12.48 -26.24 0.85
C ALA A 320 -12.10 -24.83 1.32
N ASN A 321 -13.13 -24.00 1.51
CA ASN A 321 -13.15 -23.05 2.61
C ASN A 321 -12.89 -23.83 3.92
N LYS A 322 -11.63 -24.08 4.24
CA LYS A 322 -11.24 -24.10 5.64
C LYS A 322 -11.55 -22.69 6.11
N PRO A 323 -12.39 -22.50 7.14
CA PRO A 323 -12.37 -21.24 7.86
C PRO A 323 -10.90 -21.03 8.19
N VAL A 324 -10.29 -20.03 7.56
CA VAL A 324 -9.01 -19.52 8.02
C VAL A 324 -9.29 -19.15 9.46
N GLU A 325 -8.78 -19.96 10.40
CA GLU A 325 -8.74 -19.56 11.80
C GLU A 325 -8.08 -18.19 11.79
N ALA A 326 -8.86 -17.16 12.13
CA ALA A 326 -8.51 -15.78 11.82
C ALA A 326 -7.08 -15.54 12.28
N PRO A 327 -6.14 -15.20 11.37
CA PRO A 327 -4.77 -14.95 11.77
C PRO A 327 -4.84 -13.83 12.81
N THR A 328 -4.29 -14.07 14.00
CA THR A 328 -4.21 -13.07 15.05
C THR A 328 -3.62 -11.80 14.44
N THR A 329 -4.39 -10.71 14.38
CA THR A 329 -4.03 -9.51 13.61
C THR A 329 -2.62 -9.04 13.99
N PRO A 330 -1.62 -9.13 13.12
CA PRO A 330 -0.23 -8.87 13.51
C PRO A 330 -0.05 -7.43 14.00
N LEU A 331 0.93 -7.21 14.89
CA LEU A 331 1.36 -5.84 15.18
C LEU A 331 1.84 -5.21 13.87
N GLY A 332 1.46 -3.96 13.65
CA GLY A 332 1.70 -3.24 12.40
C GLY A 332 0.52 -3.22 11.44
N THR A 333 -0.55 -3.98 11.67
CA THR A 333 -1.78 -3.89 10.86
C THR A 333 -2.38 -2.49 10.91
N TYR A 334 -2.89 -2.00 9.77
CA TYR A 334 -3.61 -0.74 9.67
C TYR A 334 -5.12 -0.94 9.61
N ALA A 335 -5.88 -0.01 10.19
CA ALA A 335 -7.33 0.07 10.07
C ALA A 335 -7.74 1.53 9.79
N SER A 336 -8.72 1.71 8.90
CA SER A 336 -9.21 3.02 8.47
C SER A 336 -10.35 3.50 9.36
N ALA A 337 -10.43 4.81 9.60
CA ALA A 337 -11.55 5.43 10.30
C ALA A 337 -12.89 5.09 9.66
N GLY A 338 -13.90 4.83 10.49
CA GLY A 338 -15.22 4.37 10.07
C GLY A 338 -15.37 2.85 10.00
N GLU A 339 -14.30 2.09 9.74
CA GLU A 339 -14.31 0.62 9.72
C GLU A 339 -14.38 0.03 11.14
N PRO A 340 -14.96 -1.17 11.32
CA PRO A 340 -14.90 -1.87 12.60
C PRO A 340 -13.46 -2.30 12.91
N CYS A 341 -13.03 -2.10 14.16
CA CYS A 341 -11.69 -2.42 14.61
C CYS A 341 -11.44 -3.93 14.53
N PRO A 342 -10.40 -4.39 13.82
CA PRO A 342 -10.17 -5.81 13.58
C PRO A 342 -9.66 -6.56 14.83
N GLU A 343 -9.00 -5.84 15.75
CA GLU A 343 -8.35 -6.42 16.93
C GLU A 343 -8.26 -5.42 18.08
N SER A 344 -8.49 -5.89 19.30
CA SER A 344 -8.40 -5.02 20.48
C SER A 344 -6.94 -4.69 20.77
N GLY A 345 -6.61 -3.41 20.92
CA GLY A 345 -5.23 -3.02 21.18
C GLY A 345 -5.00 -1.52 21.19
N TRP A 346 -3.75 -1.13 21.39
CA TRP A 346 -3.27 0.23 21.20
C TRP A 346 -2.98 0.48 19.72
N TRP A 347 -3.67 1.46 19.18
CA TRP A 347 -3.58 1.90 17.81
C TRP A 347 -2.91 3.28 17.75
N LEU A 348 -1.92 3.43 16.88
CA LEU A 348 -1.19 4.66 16.62
C LEU A 348 -1.80 5.38 15.42
N CYS A 349 -2.24 6.63 15.59
CA CYS A 349 -2.72 7.47 14.51
C CYS A 349 -1.59 7.80 13.52
N GLY A 350 -1.78 7.46 12.25
CA GLY A 350 -0.83 7.68 11.17
C GLY A 350 -0.79 9.12 10.65
N ASP A 351 -1.85 9.90 10.89
CA ASP A 351 -1.92 11.31 10.45
C ASP A 351 -1.35 12.30 11.51
N GLY A 352 -0.89 11.79 12.66
CA GLY A 352 -0.22 12.57 13.71
C GLY A 352 1.31 12.49 13.63
N GLY A 353 2.02 13.50 14.15
CA GLY A 353 3.49 13.56 14.14
C GLY A 353 4.03 14.90 13.62
N ASN A 354 5.35 15.10 13.63
CA ASN A 354 6.03 16.29 13.08
C ASN A 354 5.47 17.64 13.58
N GLY A 355 5.10 17.71 14.87
CA GLY A 355 4.54 18.92 15.49
C GLY A 355 3.02 19.05 15.38
N ILE A 356 2.33 18.13 14.70
CA ILE A 356 0.87 18.01 14.66
C ILE A 356 0.43 17.02 15.74
N GLY A 357 -0.31 17.50 16.74
CA GLY A 357 -0.93 16.68 17.77
C GLY A 357 -2.18 15.97 17.27
N VAL A 358 -2.65 14.97 18.02
CA VAL A 358 -3.93 14.28 17.76
C VAL A 358 -4.79 14.41 19.01
N LEU A 359 -6.02 14.89 18.89
CA LEU A 359 -6.95 14.95 20.02
C LEU A 359 -7.23 13.52 20.53
N GLY A 360 -7.16 13.32 21.85
CA GLY A 360 -7.20 11.97 22.46
C GLY A 360 -5.85 11.25 22.49
N GLY A 361 -4.79 11.90 21.98
CA GLY A 361 -3.44 11.36 21.94
C GLY A 361 -3.17 10.57 20.66
N GLN A 362 -1.90 10.50 20.27
CA GLN A 362 -1.48 9.80 19.06
C GLN A 362 -1.64 8.28 19.18
N ARG A 363 -1.66 7.73 20.40
CA ARG A 363 -1.89 6.31 20.69
C ARG A 363 -3.18 6.17 21.48
N GLN A 364 -4.12 5.41 20.96
CA GLN A 364 -5.43 5.20 21.58
C GLN A 364 -5.75 3.71 21.63
N TYR A 365 -6.37 3.27 22.73
CA TYR A 365 -6.84 1.90 22.85
C TYR A 365 -8.22 1.78 22.19
N ILE A 366 -8.37 0.82 21.29
CA ILE A 366 -9.62 0.59 20.54
C ILE A 366 -9.97 -0.89 20.70
N LYS A 367 -11.23 -1.20 21.04
CA LYS A 367 -11.69 -2.58 21.19
C LYS A 367 -12.13 -3.14 19.84
N LYS A 368 -11.88 -4.43 19.64
CA LYS A 368 -12.36 -5.17 18.47
C LYS A 368 -13.86 -4.96 18.29
N GLY A 369 -14.27 -4.60 17.08
CA GLY A 369 -15.66 -4.29 16.73
C GLY A 369 -16.06 -2.81 16.88
N ASP A 370 -15.34 -2.01 17.67
CA ASP A 370 -15.60 -0.56 17.76
C ASP A 370 -15.25 0.12 16.43
N ARG A 371 -15.96 1.17 16.06
CA ARG A 371 -15.59 1.94 14.86
C ARG A 371 -14.28 2.69 15.10
N MET A 372 -13.35 2.55 14.16
CA MET A 372 -12.10 3.29 14.18
C MET A 372 -12.39 4.80 14.10
N PRO A 373 -11.79 5.63 14.97
CA PRO A 373 -12.12 7.05 15.04
C PRO A 373 -11.48 7.85 13.91
N GLN A 374 -12.17 8.89 13.43
CA GLN A 374 -11.54 9.91 12.59
C GLN A 374 -10.68 10.82 13.47
N ALA A 375 -9.40 11.03 13.12
CA ALA A 375 -8.52 11.85 13.95
C ALA A 375 -8.82 13.33 13.77
N LEU A 376 -8.96 14.04 14.89
CA LEU A 376 -8.91 15.50 14.91
C LEU A 376 -7.46 15.95 15.14
N LEU A 377 -6.87 16.55 14.11
CA LEU A 377 -5.47 16.98 14.11
C LEU A 377 -5.31 18.36 14.73
N LEU A 378 -4.28 18.52 15.55
CA LEU A 378 -3.96 19.72 16.33
C LEU A 378 -2.64 20.33 15.81
N PRO A 379 -2.65 21.14 14.75
CA PRO A 379 -1.43 21.73 14.20
C PRO A 379 -0.73 22.68 15.20
N PRO A 380 0.57 22.96 14.98
CA PRO A 380 1.33 23.83 15.86
C PRO A 380 0.78 25.25 15.85
N ARG A 381 0.71 25.86 17.04
CA ARG A 381 0.14 27.20 17.24
C ARG A 381 1.08 28.27 16.68
N SER A 382 0.52 29.19 15.91
CA SER A 382 1.16 30.47 15.56
C SER A 382 1.36 31.36 16.80
N LEU A 383 2.23 32.37 16.68
CA LEU A 383 2.45 33.35 17.77
C LEU A 383 1.18 34.08 18.18
N TRP A 384 0.31 34.38 17.21
CA TRP A 384 -0.96 35.06 17.44
C TRP A 384 -1.96 34.17 18.19
N GLU A 385 -2.03 32.89 17.81
CA GLU A 385 -2.83 31.89 18.51
C GLU A 385 -2.31 31.60 19.92
N LYS A 386 -0.99 31.58 20.12
CA LYS A 386 -0.35 31.46 21.44
C LYS A 386 -0.78 32.58 22.37
N MET A 387 -0.68 33.83 21.92
CA MET A 387 -1.09 35.01 22.68
C MET A 387 -2.58 35.05 23.01
N ARG A 388 -3.43 34.48 22.15
CA ARG A 388 -4.89 34.43 22.34
C ARG A 388 -5.40 33.18 23.04
N GLY A 389 -4.53 32.23 23.41
CA GLY A 389 -4.99 30.97 24.02
C GLY A 389 -5.70 30.01 23.06
N LEU A 390 -5.65 30.23 21.74
CA LEU A 390 -6.35 29.42 20.74
C LEU A 390 -5.51 28.25 20.25
N GLN A 391 -6.10 27.05 20.15
CA GLN A 391 -5.50 25.87 19.53
C GLN A 391 -6.29 25.54 18.25
N PRO A 392 -5.69 25.66 17.06
CA PRO A 392 -6.35 25.23 15.83
C PRO A 392 -6.54 23.71 15.81
N SER A 393 -7.62 23.25 15.17
CA SER A 393 -7.92 21.83 14.95
C SER A 393 -8.65 21.62 13.63
N PHE A 394 -8.40 20.50 12.94
CA PHE A 394 -9.14 20.12 11.75
C PHE A 394 -9.28 18.60 11.63
N GLU A 395 -10.34 18.13 10.96
CA GLU A 395 -10.51 16.73 10.59
C GLU A 395 -10.05 16.53 9.14
N PRO A 396 -9.22 15.52 8.84
CA PRO A 396 -8.89 15.16 7.47
C PRO A 396 -10.16 14.79 6.69
N THR A 397 -10.20 15.14 5.40
CA THR A 397 -11.27 14.70 4.48
C THR A 397 -11.11 13.24 4.05
N SER A 398 -9.88 12.71 4.09
CA SER A 398 -9.60 11.28 3.91
C SER A 398 -9.75 10.51 5.22
N PRO A 399 -10.20 9.24 5.21
CA PRO A 399 -10.27 8.42 6.42
C PRO A 399 -8.91 8.31 7.11
N THR A 400 -8.85 8.55 8.42
CA THR A 400 -7.62 8.40 9.20
C THR A 400 -7.19 6.95 9.28
N PHE A 401 -5.90 6.68 9.10
CA PHE A 401 -5.34 5.35 9.26
C PHE A 401 -4.68 5.18 10.62
N TRP A 402 -4.95 4.05 11.25
CA TRP A 402 -4.46 3.69 12.56
C TRP A 402 -3.64 2.41 12.47
N LYS A 403 -2.45 2.37 13.07
CA LYS A 403 -1.56 1.21 13.11
C LYS A 403 -1.64 0.49 14.46
N LEU A 404 -1.92 -0.81 14.50
CA LEU A 404 -1.87 -1.61 15.72
C LEU A 404 -0.42 -1.69 16.20
N VAL A 405 -0.13 -1.18 17.39
CA VAL A 405 1.23 -1.12 17.95
C VAL A 405 1.40 -1.93 19.22
N ASP A 406 0.30 -2.29 19.89
CA ASP A 406 0.29 -3.20 21.04
C ASP A 406 -1.08 -3.87 21.14
N LYS A 407 -1.16 -5.13 21.59
CA LYS A 407 -2.42 -5.85 21.84
C LYS A 407 -2.84 -5.83 23.31
N ARG A 408 -1.96 -5.39 24.20
CA ARG A 408 -2.21 -5.41 25.65
C ARG A 408 -3.22 -4.34 26.03
N ILE A 409 -4.03 -4.64 27.03
CA ILE A 409 -4.98 -3.68 27.63
C ILE A 409 -4.23 -2.61 28.44
N GLN A 410 -3.09 -2.97 29.04
CA GLN A 410 -2.33 -2.07 29.92
C GLN A 410 -1.13 -1.41 29.22
N LYS A 411 -0.88 -0.13 29.56
CA LYS A 411 0.26 0.66 29.07
C LYS A 411 1.56 0.14 29.70
N ARG A 412 2.62 -0.02 28.90
CA ARG A 412 3.96 -0.36 29.40
C ARG A 412 4.47 0.76 30.31
N VAL A 413 4.50 0.52 31.62
CA VAL A 413 5.34 1.32 32.53
C VAL A 413 6.75 0.76 32.36
N PRO A 414 7.72 1.52 31.81
CA PRO A 414 9.10 1.05 31.81
C PRO A 414 9.50 0.77 33.26
N PRO A 415 10.25 -0.31 33.55
CA PRO A 415 10.76 -0.51 34.90
C PRO A 415 11.52 0.75 35.30
N SER A 416 11.26 1.23 36.53
CA SER A 416 12.02 2.33 37.08
C SER A 416 13.51 2.00 36.96
N LEU A 417 14.26 2.90 36.30
CA LEU A 417 15.71 2.85 36.35
C LEU A 417 16.11 2.77 37.83
N PRO A 418 16.93 1.79 38.27
CA PRO A 418 17.42 1.78 39.63
C PRO A 418 18.25 3.05 39.82
N LEU A 419 17.73 3.99 40.61
CA LEU A 419 18.47 5.16 41.04
C LEU A 419 19.55 4.69 42.02
N ALA A 420 20.78 5.15 41.81
CA ALA A 420 21.88 4.90 42.73
C ALA A 420 21.49 5.37 44.15
N LEU A 421 21.79 4.55 45.15
CA LEU A 421 21.51 4.86 46.54
C LEU A 421 22.14 6.21 46.93
N PRO A 422 21.37 7.15 47.51
CA PRO A 422 21.93 8.40 47.98
C PRO A 422 22.92 8.13 49.11
N VAL A 423 24.14 8.65 48.97
CA VAL A 423 25.11 8.74 50.06
C VAL A 423 24.51 9.68 51.10
N SER A 424 24.32 9.16 52.31
CA SER A 424 23.76 9.89 53.45
C SER A 424 24.59 11.13 53.76
N ALA A 425 23.96 12.31 53.69
CA ALA A 425 24.44 13.52 54.34
C ALA A 425 23.41 13.98 55.36
N ALA A 426 23.91 14.26 56.56
CA ALA A 426 23.19 14.41 57.81
C ALA A 426 22.14 15.54 57.84
N THR A 427 21.11 15.28 58.63
CA THR A 427 20.22 16.18 59.38
C THR A 427 20.49 17.69 59.31
N MET A 428 19.44 18.46 59.03
CA MET A 428 18.99 19.54 59.92
C MET A 428 17.47 19.69 59.86
N ALA A 429 16.84 19.58 61.02
CA ALA A 429 15.44 19.88 61.26
C ALA A 429 15.26 21.38 61.50
N VAL A 430 14.23 21.97 60.91
CA VAL A 430 13.62 23.21 61.39
C VAL A 430 12.11 23.05 61.33
N ALA A 431 11.49 23.15 62.49
CA ALA A 431 10.06 23.14 62.67
C ALA A 431 9.45 24.45 62.14
N SER A 432 8.33 24.35 61.42
CA SER A 432 7.35 25.43 61.33
C SER A 432 5.95 24.88 61.60
N SER A 433 5.33 25.56 62.55
CA SER A 433 4.00 25.38 63.10
C SER A 433 2.89 25.40 62.06
N GLY A 434 1.95 24.48 62.20
CA GLY A 434 0.75 24.39 61.38
C GLY A 434 -0.20 25.57 61.56
N VAL A 435 -0.96 25.81 60.50
CA VAL A 435 -2.31 26.35 60.57
C VAL A 435 -3.19 25.37 59.80
N ASN A 436 -4.00 24.62 60.55
CA ASN A 436 -5.13 23.86 60.02
C ASN A 436 -6.19 24.85 59.53
N LEU A 437 -6.56 24.74 58.26
CA LEU A 437 -7.89 25.09 57.79
C LEU A 437 -8.41 23.88 57.00
N ASN A 438 -8.96 22.93 57.76
CA ASN A 438 -9.93 21.98 57.24
C ASN A 438 -11.17 22.78 56.85
N ASP A 439 -11.47 22.80 55.56
CA ASP A 439 -12.84 22.93 55.06
C ASP A 439 -12.93 22.09 53.78
N GLU A 440 -13.12 20.78 53.95
CA GLU A 440 -13.44 19.86 52.86
C GLU A 440 -14.84 20.16 52.34
N ASN A 441 -14.96 21.19 51.51
CA ASN A 441 -16.07 21.28 50.55
C ASN A 441 -15.75 20.31 49.40
N HIS A 442 -16.17 19.06 49.53
CA HIS A 442 -16.19 18.11 48.42
C HIS A 442 -17.13 18.65 47.32
N VAL A 443 -16.56 19.23 46.27
CA VAL A 443 -17.30 19.72 45.11
C VAL A 443 -17.71 18.52 44.26
N SER A 444 -19.00 18.19 44.27
CA SER A 444 -19.56 17.09 43.48
C SER A 444 -19.86 17.53 42.04
N VAL A 445 -19.82 16.59 41.09
CA VAL A 445 -20.36 16.80 39.74
C VAL A 445 -21.82 17.28 39.87
N GLY A 446 -22.14 18.40 39.22
CA GLY A 446 -23.41 19.12 39.33
C GLY A 446 -23.33 20.45 40.09
N SER A 447 -22.24 20.74 40.82
CA SER A 447 -22.04 22.01 41.53
C SER A 447 -21.93 23.21 40.59
N PHE A 448 -22.36 24.39 41.04
CA PHE A 448 -22.34 25.62 40.25
C PHE A 448 -21.35 26.64 40.81
N ALA A 449 -20.75 27.42 39.92
CA ALA A 449 -19.87 28.53 40.26
C ALA A 449 -20.09 29.72 39.31
N VAL A 450 -20.05 30.93 39.86
CA VAL A 450 -20.35 32.16 39.12
C VAL A 450 -19.12 32.74 38.42
N THR A 451 -19.33 33.45 37.31
CA THR A 451 -18.29 34.27 36.68
C THR A 451 -17.55 35.15 37.68
N GLY A 452 -16.22 35.13 37.64
CA GLY A 452 -15.33 35.93 38.48
C GLY A 452 -15.03 35.30 39.84
N ALA A 453 -15.65 34.17 40.20
CA ALA A 453 -15.25 33.40 41.36
C ALA A 453 -14.05 32.47 41.03
N PRO A 454 -13.16 32.20 42.00
CA PRO A 454 -12.17 31.13 41.86
C PRO A 454 -12.88 29.79 41.71
N CYS A 455 -12.45 29.00 40.74
CA CYS A 455 -13.01 27.70 40.42
C CYS A 455 -12.86 26.76 41.63
N PRO A 456 -13.94 26.17 42.16
CA PRO A 456 -13.89 25.46 43.43
C PRO A 456 -13.24 24.07 43.32
N ALA A 457 -13.19 23.47 42.11
CA ALA A 457 -12.50 22.21 41.86
C ALA A 457 -11.98 22.11 40.41
N SER A 458 -10.85 21.41 40.24
CA SER A 458 -10.31 21.11 38.91
C SER A 458 -11.25 20.17 38.17
N GLY A 459 -11.67 20.53 36.95
CA GLY A 459 -12.64 19.73 36.21
C GLY A 459 -13.18 20.42 34.96
N TRP A 460 -14.08 19.73 34.28
CA TRP A 460 -14.85 20.25 33.15
C TRP A 460 -16.10 20.94 33.67
N TRP A 461 -16.28 22.20 33.31
CA TRP A 461 -17.43 23.02 33.67
C TRP A 461 -18.18 23.48 32.41
N ARG A 462 -19.50 23.35 32.42
CA ARG A 462 -20.40 23.77 31.34
C ARG A 462 -21.02 25.12 31.65
N CYS A 463 -21.03 26.03 30.69
CA CYS A 463 -21.74 27.30 30.81
C CYS A 463 -23.24 27.06 30.68
N GLU A 464 -24.03 27.44 31.69
CA GLU A 464 -25.48 27.20 31.74
C GLU A 464 -26.30 28.30 31.06
N GLN A 465 -25.64 29.36 30.58
CA GLN A 465 -26.31 30.42 29.84
C GLN A 465 -26.74 29.92 28.45
N SER A 466 -28.05 29.87 28.23
CA SER A 466 -28.64 29.53 26.93
C SER A 466 -28.14 30.51 25.86
N HIS A 467 -27.70 29.97 24.71
CA HIS A 467 -27.13 30.72 23.59
C HIS A 467 -25.74 31.35 23.83
N ALA A 468 -25.06 31.03 24.93
CA ALA A 468 -23.64 31.34 25.09
C ALA A 468 -22.77 30.44 24.20
N LEU A 469 -21.69 30.99 23.67
CA LEU A 469 -20.76 30.30 22.77
C LEU A 469 -19.73 29.42 23.51
N ASP A 470 -19.65 29.53 24.83
CA ASP A 470 -18.53 28.97 25.61
C ASP A 470 -18.62 27.47 25.90
N GLY A 471 -19.80 26.85 25.73
CA GLY A 471 -19.98 25.40 25.84
C GLY A 471 -19.45 24.79 27.15
N THR A 472 -18.66 23.71 27.04
CA THR A 472 -17.99 23.04 28.18
C THR A 472 -16.48 23.26 28.11
N ARG A 473 -15.87 23.71 29.22
CA ARG A 473 -14.46 24.10 29.30
C ARG A 473 -13.82 23.53 30.56
N TRP A 474 -12.54 23.19 30.48
CA TRP A 474 -11.78 22.76 31.66
C TRP A 474 -11.25 23.95 32.45
N PHE A 475 -11.35 23.90 33.77
CA PHE A 475 -10.78 24.88 34.70
C PHE A 475 -10.01 24.17 35.82
N ALA A 476 -8.84 24.70 36.17
CA ALA A 476 -8.11 24.28 37.36
C ALA A 476 -8.76 24.90 38.62
N GLN A 477 -8.69 24.19 39.75
CA GLN A 477 -9.06 24.76 41.05
C GLN A 477 -8.31 26.08 41.30
N GLY A 478 -9.04 27.10 41.76
CA GLY A 478 -8.54 28.45 41.98
C GLY A 478 -8.56 29.37 40.75
N ALA A 479 -8.75 28.85 39.53
CA ALA A 479 -8.80 29.68 38.32
C ALA A 479 -10.07 30.53 38.25
N LEU A 480 -9.98 31.80 37.84
CA LEU A 480 -11.15 32.67 37.71
C LEU A 480 -12.06 32.22 36.56
N LEU A 481 -13.34 31.97 36.86
CA LEU A 481 -14.31 31.58 35.84
C LEU A 481 -14.69 32.77 34.94
N PRO A 482 -14.62 32.63 33.61
CA PRO A 482 -14.85 33.73 32.69
C PRO A 482 -16.35 34.09 32.57
N PRO A 483 -16.68 35.31 32.09
CA PRO A 483 -18.03 35.66 31.67
C PRO A 483 -18.47 34.82 30.46
N ALA A 484 -19.78 34.57 30.36
CA ALA A 484 -20.39 33.94 29.20
C ALA A 484 -20.41 34.91 28.01
N THR A 485 -20.05 34.39 26.85
CA THR A 485 -19.87 35.10 25.58
C THR A 485 -21.08 34.86 24.68
N PHE A 486 -21.72 35.93 24.24
CA PHE A 486 -22.89 35.87 23.35
C PHE A 486 -22.55 36.54 22.02
N ALA A 487 -23.04 35.96 20.93
CA ALA A 487 -23.00 36.62 19.62
C ALA A 487 -23.93 37.85 19.62
N VAL A 488 -23.45 38.97 19.09
CA VAL A 488 -24.31 40.15 18.86
C VAL A 488 -24.93 40.04 17.47
N PRO A 489 -26.26 40.04 17.33
CA PRO A 489 -26.91 40.00 16.02
C PRO A 489 -26.50 41.21 15.16
N PRO A 490 -26.27 41.03 13.85
CA PRO A 490 -25.98 42.14 12.95
C PRO A 490 -27.21 43.08 12.89
N GLY A 491 -27.03 44.34 13.31
CA GLY A 491 -28.07 45.38 13.28
C GLY A 491 -28.28 46.13 14.59
N VAL A 492 -27.81 45.61 15.74
CA VAL A 492 -28.05 46.23 17.06
C VAL A 492 -27.23 47.51 17.28
N PHE A 493 -26.08 47.67 16.62
CA PHE A 493 -25.19 48.84 16.76
C PHE A 493 -24.93 49.61 15.45
N GLY A 494 -25.77 49.41 14.42
CA GLY A 494 -25.55 49.98 13.08
C GLY A 494 -24.34 49.35 12.37
N GLY A 495 -24.36 49.31 11.03
CA GLY A 495 -23.39 48.59 10.19
C GLY A 495 -21.97 49.17 10.16
N SER A 496 -21.39 49.48 11.31
CA SER A 496 -19.97 49.84 11.43
C SER A 496 -19.08 48.60 11.43
N ALA A 497 -18.01 48.62 10.64
CA ALA A 497 -16.96 47.59 10.65
C ALA A 497 -16.24 47.43 12.00
N SER A 498 -16.43 48.38 12.93
CA SER A 498 -15.90 48.35 14.30
C SER A 498 -16.91 47.89 15.36
N ALA A 499 -18.11 47.45 14.98
CA ALA A 499 -19.10 46.98 15.95
C ALA A 499 -18.65 45.68 16.64
N PRO A 500 -18.79 45.56 17.98
CA PRO A 500 -18.38 44.37 18.71
C PRO A 500 -19.22 43.15 18.27
N LYS A 501 -18.56 42.12 17.75
CA LYS A 501 -19.19 40.88 17.27
C LYS A 501 -19.67 39.94 18.39
N SER A 502 -19.26 40.22 19.63
CA SER A 502 -19.69 39.47 20.81
C SER A 502 -19.78 40.37 22.03
N ILE A 503 -20.65 40.03 22.98
CA ILE A 503 -20.75 40.67 24.29
C ILE A 503 -20.53 39.63 25.38
N GLN A 504 -19.93 40.06 26.48
CA GLN A 504 -19.71 39.22 27.66
C GLN A 504 -20.70 39.59 28.75
N ARG A 505 -21.35 38.59 29.36
CA ARG A 505 -22.23 38.77 30.51
C ARG A 505 -21.84 37.79 31.60
N ARG A 506 -22.13 38.14 32.86
CA ARG A 506 -21.95 37.20 33.97
C ARG A 506 -22.85 35.99 33.76
N GLY A 507 -22.30 34.81 33.96
CA GLY A 507 -22.99 33.54 33.80
C GLY A 507 -22.63 32.57 34.92
N GLU A 508 -23.26 31.41 34.89
CA GLU A 508 -23.05 30.32 35.83
C GLU A 508 -22.43 29.14 35.09
N TRP A 509 -21.49 28.49 35.77
CA TRP A 509 -20.75 27.34 35.29
C TRP A 509 -21.12 26.15 36.15
N GLN A 510 -21.54 25.04 35.53
CA GLN A 510 -21.85 23.79 36.22
C GLN A 510 -20.72 22.76 36.02
N LEU A 511 -20.20 22.18 37.10
CA LEU A 511 -19.22 21.11 37.04
C LEU A 511 -19.87 19.85 36.43
N VAL A 512 -19.37 19.41 35.27
CA VAL A 512 -19.88 18.20 34.59
C VAL A 512 -18.97 16.99 34.75
N ARG A 513 -17.69 17.19 35.10
CA ARG A 513 -16.75 16.10 35.36
C ARG A 513 -15.56 16.60 36.18
N LEU A 514 -15.20 15.91 37.27
CA LEU A 514 -13.98 16.18 38.02
C LEU A 514 -12.73 15.81 37.20
N ALA A 515 -11.62 16.51 37.41
CA ALA A 515 -10.33 16.07 36.90
C ALA A 515 -9.98 14.74 37.60
N ASP A 516 -9.67 13.70 36.81
CA ASP A 516 -9.36 12.38 37.34
C ASP A 516 -8.22 12.52 38.37
N SER A 517 -8.50 12.24 39.65
CA SER A 517 -7.48 12.10 40.67
C SER A 517 -6.59 10.93 40.29
N GLN A 518 -5.27 11.09 40.31
CA GLN A 518 -4.39 9.93 40.34
C GLN A 518 -4.81 9.09 41.56
N GLU A 519 -5.41 7.92 41.33
CA GLU A 519 -5.72 6.97 42.38
C GLU A 519 -4.43 6.64 43.12
N GLN A 520 -4.37 7.07 44.38
CA GLN A 520 -3.54 6.43 45.38
C GLN A 520 -3.91 4.96 45.40
N ALA A 521 -2.91 4.11 45.19
CA ALA A 521 -3.05 2.67 45.38
C ALA A 521 -3.56 2.41 46.80
N ASP A 522 -4.72 1.78 46.90
CA ASP A 522 -5.26 1.24 48.14
C ASP A 522 -4.38 0.04 48.56
N PRO A 523 -3.78 0.02 49.76
CA PRO A 523 -2.98 -1.09 50.22
C PRO A 523 -3.87 -2.04 51.02
N ASP A 524 -4.76 -2.76 50.35
CA ASP A 524 -5.39 -3.95 50.94
C ASP A 524 -5.94 -4.85 49.83
N ASP A 525 -5.06 -5.71 49.31
CA ASP A 525 -5.45 -7.03 48.83
C ASP A 525 -4.21 -7.95 48.85
N GLN A 526 -3.76 -8.26 50.07
CA GLN A 526 -3.04 -9.50 50.37
C GLN A 526 -3.90 -10.34 51.31
N ALA A 527 -4.66 -11.28 50.75
CA ALA A 527 -5.06 -12.53 51.37
C ALA A 527 -5.29 -13.60 50.30
#